data_AF-A0A946E4S2-F1
#
_entry.id   AF-A0A946E4S2-F1
#
_cell.length_a   1.000
_cell.length_b   1.000
_cell.length_c   1.000
_cell.angle_alpha   90.00
_cell.angle_beta   90.00
_cell.angle_gamma   90.00
#
_symmetry.space_group_name_H-M   'P 1'
#
loop_
_entity.id
_entity.type
_entity.pdbx_description
1 polymer ?
#
loop_
_entity_poly.entity_id
_entity_poly.type
_entity_poly.pdbx_seq_one_letter_code
_entity_poly.pdbx_strand_id
1 'polypeptide(L)'
;MKKYKINRTNIENLPLDETINKYKDYSKLQVRYNDVVKRNKLPLYKNRKMFLFIILIVLLAYLIASGEFSETDEIQGDPIEQSQ
;
A
#
# COMPACT_ATOMS: atom_id res chain seq x y z
N MET A 1 37.74 6.72 -4.43
CA MET A 1 37.44 5.41 -5.04
C MET A 1 38.04 4.31 -4.18
N LYS A 2 37.30 3.22 -3.89
CA LYS A 2 37.85 2.09 -3.13
C LYS A 2 38.93 1.40 -3.96
N LYS A 3 40.09 1.13 -3.35
CA LYS A 3 41.19 0.39 -3.98
C LYS A 3 40.95 -1.10 -3.74
N TYR A 4 40.83 -1.88 -4.82
CA TYR A 4 40.64 -3.32 -4.75
C TYR A 4 41.98 -4.03 -4.98
N LYS A 5 42.24 -5.10 -4.22
CA LYS A 5 43.42 -5.96 -4.37
C LYS A 5 42.99 -7.25 -5.06
N ILE A 6 43.68 -7.60 -6.14
CA ILE A 6 43.44 -8.83 -6.89
C ILE A 6 44.14 -9.97 -6.15
N ASN A 7 43.38 -10.97 -5.70
CA ASN A 7 43.93 -12.18 -5.08
C ASN A 7 44.51 -13.08 -6.19
N ARG A 8 45.84 -13.07 -6.34
CA ARG A 8 46.58 -13.91 -7.31
C ARG A 8 47.06 -15.25 -6.73
N THR A 9 46.91 -15.42 -5.42
CA THR A 9 47.21 -16.65 -4.69
C THR A 9 45.96 -17.53 -4.68
N ASN A 10 46.13 -18.83 -4.95
CA ASN A 10 45.09 -19.86 -4.99
C ASN A 10 44.55 -20.20 -3.58
N ILE A 11 44.14 -19.16 -2.85
CA ILE A 11 43.53 -19.26 -1.54
C ILE A 11 42.06 -18.93 -1.78
N GLU A 12 41.26 -19.98 -1.93
CA GLU A 12 39.83 -19.86 -2.06
C GLU A 12 39.29 -19.22 -0.77
N ASN A 13 38.97 -17.93 -0.83
CA ASN A 13 38.22 -17.27 0.23
C ASN A 13 36.76 -17.64 0.05
N LEU A 14 36.43 -18.91 0.31
CA LEU A 14 35.05 -19.32 0.35
C LEU A 14 34.37 -18.62 1.53
N PRO A 15 33.16 -18.08 1.34
CA PRO A 15 32.37 -17.62 2.45
C PRO A 15 32.08 -18.79 3.40
N LEU A 16 31.94 -18.49 4.70
CA LEU A 16 31.59 -19.48 5.73
C LEU A 16 30.33 -20.26 5.33
N ASP A 17 30.32 -21.58 5.52
CA ASP A 17 29.22 -22.48 5.14
C ASP A 17 27.85 -22.05 5.70
N GLU A 18 27.82 -21.45 6.88
CA GLU A 18 26.61 -20.88 7.48
C GLU A 18 26.02 -19.77 6.61
N THR A 19 26.88 -18.93 6.03
CA THR A 19 26.50 -17.85 5.12
C THR A 19 25.94 -18.44 3.83
N ILE A 20 26.59 -19.47 3.29
CA ILE A 20 26.13 -20.17 2.07
C ILE A 20 24.74 -20.75 2.32
N ASN A 21 24.55 -21.49 3.41
CA ASN A 21 23.27 -22.12 3.74
C ASN A 21 22.14 -21.12 3.99
N LYS A 22 22.45 -19.94 4.54
CA LYS A 22 21.46 -18.86 4.74
C LYS A 22 20.86 -18.33 3.44
N TYR A 23 21.65 -18.25 2.37
CA TYR A 23 21.21 -17.71 1.08
C TYR A 23 20.90 -18.78 0.02
N LYS A 24 21.21 -20.06 0.32
CA LYS A 24 20.91 -21.21 -0.54
C LYS A 24 19.42 -21.55 -0.61
N ASP A 25 18.63 -21.13 0.38
CA ASP A 25 17.17 -21.32 0.37
C ASP A 25 16.48 -20.30 -0.56
N TYR A 26 16.46 -20.64 -1.85
CA TYR A 26 15.82 -19.84 -2.90
C TYR A 26 14.30 -19.70 -2.68
N SER A 27 13.66 -20.67 -2.03
CA SER A 27 12.22 -20.63 -1.75
C SER A 27 11.91 -19.48 -0.78
N LYS A 28 12.68 -19.37 0.30
CA LYS A 28 12.57 -18.27 1.26
C LYS A 28 12.89 -16.91 0.64
N LEU A 29 13.83 -16.87 -0.31
CA LEU A 29 14.18 -15.65 -1.05
C LEU A 29 13.02 -15.20 -1.95
N GLN A 30 12.36 -16.14 -2.62
CA GLN A 30 11.23 -15.87 -3.52
C GLN A 30 9.96 -15.43 -2.78
N VAL A 31 9.67 -15.99 -1.61
CA VAL A 31 8.55 -15.54 -0.76
C VAL A 31 8.76 -14.09 -0.33
N ARG A 32 9.96 -13.75 0.18
CA ARG A 32 10.30 -12.37 0.55
C ARG A 32 10.27 -11.40 -0.63
N TYR A 33 10.74 -11.84 -1.80
CA TYR A 33 10.66 -11.03 -3.01
C TYR A 33 9.21 -10.73 -3.40
N ASN A 34 8.33 -11.74 -3.34
CA ASN A 34 6.91 -11.54 -3.58
C ASN A 34 6.29 -10.60 -2.54
N ASP A 35 6.61 -10.71 -1.26
CA ASP A 35 6.04 -9.82 -0.24
C ASP A 35 6.46 -8.35 -0.43
N VAL A 36 7.68 -8.10 -0.93
CA VAL A 36 8.23 -6.76 -1.12
C VAL A 36 7.85 -6.14 -2.47
N VAL A 37 7.76 -6.95 -3.53
CA VAL A 37 7.50 -6.48 -4.90
C VAL A 37 6.03 -6.61 -5.29
N LYS A 38 5.29 -7.55 -4.72
CA LYS A 38 3.86 -7.73 -5.02
C LYS A 38 3.08 -6.59 -4.37
N ARG A 39 2.38 -5.84 -5.21
CA ARG A 39 1.58 -4.70 -4.77
C ARG A 39 0.41 -5.20 -3.92
N ASN A 40 0.50 -5.04 -2.60
CA ASN A 40 -0.53 -5.45 -1.65
C ASN A 40 -1.83 -4.63 -1.70
N LYS A 41 -1.91 -3.63 -2.59
CA LYS A 41 -3.14 -2.83 -2.75
C LYS A 41 -4.15 -3.65 -3.55
N LEU A 42 -5.08 -4.27 -2.83
CA LEU A 42 -6.28 -4.86 -3.42
C LEU A 42 -7.01 -3.78 -4.24
N PRO A 43 -7.46 -4.09 -5.46
CA PRO A 43 -8.12 -3.09 -6.30
C PRO A 43 -9.43 -2.64 -5.65
N LEU A 44 -9.78 -1.37 -5.84
CA LEU A 44 -10.89 -0.69 -5.16
C LEU A 44 -12.23 -1.45 -5.29
N TYR A 45 -12.49 -2.03 -6.46
CA TYR A 45 -13.71 -2.81 -6.76
C TYR A 45 -13.78 -4.16 -6.02
N LYS A 46 -12.68 -4.70 -5.51
CA LYS A 46 -12.66 -6.00 -4.81
C LYS A 46 -13.32 -5.90 -3.43
N ASN A 47 -13.37 -4.71 -2.85
CA ASN A 47 -14.04 -4.44 -1.59
C ASN A 47 -15.49 -4.00 -1.85
N ARG A 48 -16.46 -4.91 -1.69
CA ARG A 48 -17.89 -4.66 -1.92
C ARG A 48 -18.40 -3.37 -1.26
N LYS A 49 -18.03 -3.12 0.01
CA LYS A 49 -18.43 -1.92 0.76
C LYS A 49 -17.85 -0.63 0.16
N MET A 50 -16.57 -0.65 -0.19
CA MET A 50 -15.87 0.54 -0.73
C MET A 50 -16.34 0.84 -2.16
N PHE A 51 -16.61 -0.20 -2.94
CA PHE A 51 -17.17 -0.06 -4.29
C PHE A 51 -18.56 0.58 -4.27
N LEU A 52 -19.46 0.10 -3.39
CA LEU A 52 -20.77 0.72 -3.22
C LEU A 52 -20.69 2.17 -2.73
N PHE A 53 -19.74 2.47 -1.84
CA PHE A 53 -19.51 3.84 -1.37
C PHE A 53 -19.11 4.79 -2.51
N ILE A 54 -18.24 4.35 -3.42
CA ILE A 54 -17.84 5.15 -4.59
C ILE A 54 -19.03 5.36 -5.53
N ILE A 55 -19.84 4.32 -5.76
CA ILE A 55 -21.07 4.44 -6.56
C ILE A 55 -22.02 5.47 -5.94
N LEU A 56 -22.19 5.43 -4.62
CA LEU A 56 -23.03 6.39 -3.90
C LEU A 56 -22.52 7.83 -4.09
N ILE A 57 -21.21 8.06 -3.97
CA ILE A 57 -20.59 9.37 -4.20
C ILE A 57 -20.82 9.84 -5.64
N VAL A 58 -20.62 8.97 -6.62
CA VAL A 58 -20.83 9.30 -8.04
C VAL A 58 -22.30 9.64 -8.29
N LEU A 59 -23.23 8.90 -7.67
CA LEU A 59 -24.66 9.17 -7.78
C LEU A 59 -25.05 10.50 -7.14
N LEU A 60 -24.49 10.83 -5.97
CA LEU A 60 -24.68 12.14 -5.32
C LEU A 60 -24.16 13.28 -6.20
N ALA A 61 -22.95 13.13 -6.72
CA ALA A 61 -22.33 14.11 -7.62
C ALA A 61 -23.13 14.27 -8.91
N TYR A 62 -23.67 13.17 -9.45
CA TYR A 62 -24.56 13.20 -10.60
C TYR A 62 -25.85 13.96 -10.30
N LEU A 63 -26.48 13.72 -9.15
CA LEU A 63 -27.72 14.38 -8.75
C LEU A 63 -27.52 15.89 -8.52
N ILE A 64 -26.37 16.29 -7.97
CA ILE A 64 -25.97 17.70 -7.83
C ILE A 64 -25.75 18.31 -9.21
N ALA A 65 -25.06 17.60 -10.11
CA ALA A 65 -24.80 18.07 -11.47
C ALA A 65 -26.07 18.15 -12.33
N SER A 66 -27.06 17.28 -12.10
CA SER A 66 -28.34 17.30 -12.80
C SER A 66 -29.30 18.39 -12.28
N GLY A 67 -28.94 19.10 -11.20
CA GLY A 67 -29.60 20.35 -10.82
C GLY A 67 -31.05 20.21 -10.34
N GLU A 68 -31.45 19.03 -9.85
CA GLU A 68 -32.80 18.80 -9.32
C GLU A 68 -32.91 19.07 -7.80
N PHE A 69 -31.88 19.66 -7.19
CA PHE A 69 -31.93 20.09 -5.80
C PHE A 69 -32.42 21.53 -5.70
N SER A 70 -33.74 21.66 -5.69
CA SER A 70 -34.41 22.79 -5.05
C SER A 70 -34.11 22.74 -3.55
N GLU A 71 -33.44 23.78 -3.06
CA GLU A 71 -33.27 24.22 -1.67
C GLU A 71 -33.87 23.31 -0.60
N THR A 72 -33.04 22.56 0.11
CA THR A 72 -33.00 22.48 1.58
C THR A 72 -32.00 21.41 1.97
N ASP A 73 -30.99 21.80 2.75
CA ASP A 73 -30.44 21.01 3.83
C ASP A 73 -29.57 21.97 4.64
N GLU A 74 -30.24 22.67 5.56
CA GLU A 74 -29.55 23.36 6.64
C GLU A 74 -28.72 22.33 7.41
N ILE A 75 -27.40 22.51 7.40
CA ILE A 75 -26.51 21.74 8.25
C ILE A 75 -26.80 22.17 9.69
N GLN A 76 -27.60 21.36 10.38
CA GLN A 76 -27.82 21.43 11.82
C GLN A 76 -26.51 21.15 12.55
N GLY A 77 -25.77 22.23 12.84
CA GLY A 77 -24.74 22.24 13.88
C GLY A 77 -25.37 22.78 15.16
N ASP A 78 -25.68 21.90 16.11
CA ASP A 78 -26.16 22.28 17.44
C ASP A 78 -25.18 23.27 18.11
N PRO A 79 -25.62 24.44 18.62
CA PRO A 79 -24.79 25.26 19.47
C PRO A 79 -24.79 24.66 20.89
N ILE A 80 -23.61 24.31 21.37
CA ILE A 80 -23.36 23.97 22.77
C ILE A 80 -23.69 25.21 23.61
N GLU A 81 -24.76 25.14 24.41
CA GLU A 81 -25.10 26.13 25.44
C GLU A 81 -23.92 26.28 26.41
N GLN A 82 -23.32 27.47 26.47
CA GLN A 82 -22.49 27.88 27.59
C GLN A 82 -23.26 28.88 28.45
N SER A 83 -23.68 28.35 29.61
CA SER A 83 -24.01 29.01 30.87
C SER A 83 -23.43 30.42 31.06
N GLN A 84 -24.30 31.38 31.36
CA GLN A 84 -24.08 32.44 32.35
C GLN A 84 -25.36 32.67 33.15
#